data_AF-A0A7W1SDP6-F1
#
_entry.id   AF-A0A7W1SDP6-F1
#
_cell.length_a   1.000
_cell.length_b   1.000
_cell.length_c   1.000
_cell.angle_alpha   90.00
_cell.angle_beta   90.00
_cell.angle_gamma   90.00
#
_symmetry.space_group_name_H-M   'P 1'
#
loop_
_entity.id
_entity.type
_entity.pdbx_description
1 polymer ?
#
loop_
_entity_poly.entity_id
_entity_poly.type
_entity_poly.pdbx_seq_one_letter_code
_entity_poly.pdbx_strand_id
1 'polypeptide(L)'
;MSSATSIDRPVRLKADSVPAEQDAGFRPWHFFVLASLMLATVAVVMSRQSTPEHLILISFTIGAAGAAAAGFYRMLAPLAVEDPGELFREPLSERSRVALEREKALVLRSIKELEFDRAMGKLSDRDFEEMGGRLRARAISLIKQLDDESAGYRELIERELKARVAAAPLRKPARSVDVAAAVVEPTTGVCACGVSNDPDAVFCKKCGTKLQDSRT
;
A
#
# COMPACT_ATOMS: atom_id res chain seq x y z
N MET A 1 -19.26 3.11 -41.78
CA MET A 1 -18.01 3.13 -41.00
C MET A 1 -18.30 3.88 -39.70
N SER A 2 -18.70 3.17 -38.66
CA SER A 2 -19.03 3.75 -37.34
C SER A 2 -18.42 2.87 -36.27
N SER A 3 -17.28 3.29 -35.74
CA SER A 3 -16.59 2.63 -34.63
C SER A 3 -17.05 3.27 -33.33
N ALA A 4 -17.99 2.63 -32.63
CA ALA A 4 -18.34 2.98 -31.26
C ALA A 4 -17.41 2.21 -30.33
N THR A 5 -16.35 2.86 -29.84
CA THR A 5 -15.56 2.36 -28.69
C THR A 5 -16.39 2.55 -27.43
N SER A 6 -17.09 1.49 -27.03
CA SER A 6 -17.72 1.37 -25.71
C SER A 6 -16.65 1.06 -24.67
N ILE A 7 -16.09 2.11 -24.08
CA ILE A 7 -15.30 2.04 -22.85
C ILE A 7 -15.90 3.07 -21.91
N ASP A 8 -17.05 2.75 -21.33
CA ASP A 8 -17.55 3.51 -20.20
C ASP A 8 -18.38 2.61 -19.29
N ARG A 9 -17.67 1.73 -18.57
CA ARG A 9 -18.24 1.05 -17.41
C ARG A 9 -17.35 1.37 -16.22
N PRO A 10 -17.69 2.38 -15.40
CA PRO A 10 -16.94 2.62 -14.18
C PRO A 10 -17.12 1.39 -13.29
N VAL A 11 -16.00 0.73 -13.00
CA VAL A 11 -15.93 -0.25 -11.91
C VAL A 11 -16.24 0.53 -10.64
N ARG A 12 -17.47 0.40 -10.15
CA ARG A 12 -17.89 0.97 -8.88
C ARG A 12 -17.16 0.19 -7.79
N LEU A 13 -15.93 0.59 -7.49
CA LEU A 13 -15.26 0.21 -6.25
C LEU A 13 -16.20 0.63 -5.13
N LYS A 14 -16.75 -0.37 -4.44
CA LYS A 14 -17.53 -0.15 -3.25
C LYS A 14 -16.56 0.51 -2.28
N ALA A 15 -16.72 1.81 -2.07
CA ALA A 15 -16.08 2.52 -0.99
C ALA A 15 -16.69 1.95 0.28
N ASP A 16 -16.16 0.80 0.70
CA ASP A 16 -16.27 0.38 2.07
C ASP A 16 -15.60 1.52 2.83
N SER A 17 -16.43 2.28 3.54
CA SER A 17 -15.99 3.34 4.42
C SER A 17 -14.93 2.74 5.32
N VAL A 18 -13.66 3.08 5.06
CA VAL A 18 -12.57 2.82 5.98
C VAL A 18 -13.04 3.42 7.30
N PRO A 19 -13.31 2.63 8.35
CA PRO A 19 -13.56 3.23 9.64
C PRO A 19 -12.32 4.08 9.92
N ALA A 20 -12.52 5.36 10.18
CA ALA A 20 -11.50 6.20 10.77
C ALA A 20 -11.25 5.63 12.17
N GLU A 21 -10.54 4.51 12.23
CA GLU A 21 -10.00 3.95 13.44
C GLU A 21 -8.94 4.94 13.84
N GLN A 22 -9.37 5.91 14.64
CA GLN A 22 -8.50 6.69 15.49
C GLN A 22 -7.89 5.70 16.47
N ASP A 23 -6.92 4.92 15.99
CA ASP A 23 -5.95 4.25 16.82
C ASP A 23 -5.06 5.35 17.40
N ALA A 24 -5.62 6.04 18.39
CA ALA A 24 -4.87 6.56 19.52
C ALA A 24 -4.36 5.36 20.35
N GLY A 25 -3.70 4.41 19.67
CA GLY A 25 -3.05 3.27 20.29
C GLY A 25 -2.03 3.80 21.29
N PHE A 26 -1.95 3.13 22.43
CA PHE A 26 -1.04 3.49 23.50
C PHE A 26 0.40 3.34 23.01
N ARG A 27 0.97 4.43 22.50
CA ARG A 27 2.35 4.42 21.99
C ARG A 27 3.30 4.14 23.16
N PRO A 28 4.37 3.36 22.98
CA PRO A 28 5.29 2.99 24.06
C PRO A 28 5.83 4.20 24.85
N TRP A 29 5.98 5.36 24.21
CA TRP A 29 6.43 6.59 24.87
C TRP A 29 5.40 7.18 25.85
N HIS A 30 4.09 6.98 25.61
CA HIS A 30 3.03 7.40 26.55
C HIS A 30 3.18 6.68 27.88
N PHE A 31 3.62 5.41 27.90
CA PHE A 31 3.90 4.68 29.13
C PHE A 31 4.95 5.39 29.98
N PHE A 32 6.08 5.79 29.38
CA PHE A 32 7.15 6.47 30.10
C PHE A 32 6.72 7.84 30.63
N VAL A 33 5.94 8.59 29.85
CA VAL A 33 5.40 9.88 30.29
C VAL A 33 4.42 9.70 31.44
N LEU A 34 3.46 8.77 31.31
CA LEU A 34 2.47 8.51 32.35
C LEU A 34 3.10 7.91 33.61
N ALA A 35 4.09 7.03 33.47
CA ALA A 35 4.85 6.49 34.59
C ALA A 35 5.64 7.58 35.32
N SER A 36 6.29 8.51 34.59
CA SER A 36 7.00 9.63 35.20
C SER A 36 6.05 10.61 35.90
N LEU A 37 4.87 10.86 35.31
CA LEU A 37 3.83 11.70 35.89
C LEU A 37 3.26 11.07 37.17
N MET A 38 3.00 9.76 37.15
CA MET A 38 2.54 8.99 38.31
C MET A 38 3.59 8.98 39.43
N LEU A 39 4.86 8.73 39.11
CA LEU A 39 5.94 8.79 40.11
C LEU A 39 6.04 10.18 40.73
N ALA A 40 5.92 11.24 39.92
CA ALA A 40 5.95 12.62 40.39
C ALA A 40 4.77 12.91 41.33
N THR A 41 3.56 12.46 41.00
CA THR A 41 2.38 12.65 41.87
C THR A 41 2.49 11.89 43.18
N VAL A 42 2.96 10.64 43.15
CA VAL A 42 3.19 9.84 44.37
C VAL A 42 4.26 10.47 45.27
N ALA A 43 5.35 10.95 44.69
CA ALA A 43 6.43 11.62 45.43
C ALA A 43 5.92 12.89 46.15
N VAL A 44 5.08 13.69 45.48
CA VAL A 44 4.48 14.90 46.05
C VAL A 44 3.52 14.55 47.20
N VAL A 45 2.66 13.54 47.03
CA VAL A 45 1.67 13.13 48.04
C VAL A 45 2.32 12.52 49.29
N MET A 46 3.42 11.79 49.13
CA MET A 46 4.18 11.25 50.26
C MET A 46 5.02 12.30 50.98
N SER A 47 5.31 13.43 50.35
CA SER A 47 6.11 14.51 50.94
C SER A 47 5.27 15.39 51.86
N ARG A 48 5.10 14.95 53.11
CA ARG A 48 4.23 15.62 54.09
C ARG A 48 4.83 16.89 54.73
N GLN A 49 6.09 17.25 54.48
CA GLN A 49 6.76 18.42 55.11
C GLN A 49 7.78 19.17 54.21
N SER A 50 7.62 19.16 52.89
CA SER A 50 8.58 19.84 51.98
C SER A 50 8.19 21.30 51.70
N THR A 51 9.15 22.22 51.80
CA THR A 51 9.03 23.57 51.24
C THR A 51 8.76 23.51 49.74
N PRO A 52 8.07 24.53 49.15
CA PRO A 52 7.64 24.49 47.75
C PRO A 52 8.81 24.30 46.76
N GLU A 53 10.02 24.72 47.13
CA GLU A 53 11.25 24.56 46.35
C GLU A 53 11.63 23.09 46.13
N HIS A 54 11.52 22.26 47.18
CA HIS A 54 11.84 20.83 47.09
C HIS A 54 10.86 20.08 46.19
N LEU A 55 9.58 20.48 46.16
CA LEU A 55 8.59 19.87 45.26
C LEU A 55 8.90 20.14 43.77
N ILE A 56 9.39 21.36 43.47
CA ILE A 56 9.79 21.73 42.10
C ILE A 56 11.03 20.92 41.69
N LEU A 57 12.03 20.80 42.56
CA LEU A 57 13.25 20.03 42.26
C LEU A 57 12.96 18.52 42.09
N ILE A 58 12.08 17.95 42.92
CA ILE A 58 11.70 16.53 42.82
C ILE A 58 10.93 16.26 41.51
N SER A 59 9.95 17.11 41.17
CA SER A 59 9.20 16.93 39.91
C SER A 59 10.09 17.08 38.68
N PHE A 60 11.02 18.06 38.70
CA PHE A 60 11.96 18.27 37.60
C PHE A 60 12.94 17.10 37.43
N THR A 61 13.49 16.57 38.52
CA THR A 61 14.41 15.42 38.46
C THR A 61 13.72 14.14 37.98
N ILE A 62 12.48 13.89 38.40
CA ILE A 62 11.69 12.75 37.91
C ILE A 62 11.38 12.91 36.41
N GLY A 63 10.99 14.11 35.97
CA GLY A 63 10.77 14.41 34.56
C GLY A 63 12.03 14.23 33.71
N ALA A 64 13.17 14.75 34.18
CA ALA A 64 14.46 14.60 33.52
C ALA A 64 14.91 13.13 33.43
N ALA A 65 14.72 12.36 34.51
CA ALA A 65 15.01 10.92 34.52
C ALA A 65 14.12 10.15 33.53
N GLY A 66 12.82 10.49 33.45
CA GLY A 66 11.90 9.92 32.47
C GLY A 66 12.29 10.22 31.02
N ALA A 67 12.69 11.46 30.73
CA ALA A 67 13.18 11.87 29.41
C ALA A 67 14.48 11.16 29.04
N ALA A 68 15.42 11.03 29.99
CA ALA A 68 16.67 10.29 29.79
C ALA A 68 16.42 8.80 29.52
N ALA A 69 15.50 8.17 30.27
CA ALA A 69 15.12 6.78 30.06
C ALA A 69 14.45 6.58 28.69
N ALA A 70 13.58 7.50 28.26
CA ALA A 70 12.97 7.46 26.93
C ALA A 70 14.02 7.61 25.82
N GLY A 71 15.01 8.51 25.99
CA GLY A 71 16.12 8.67 25.05
C GLY A 71 16.99 7.41 24.96
N PHE A 72 17.31 6.81 26.11
CA PHE A 72 18.09 5.58 26.20
C PHE A 72 17.35 4.38 25.56
N TYR A 73 16.05 4.25 25.81
CA TYR A 73 15.20 3.26 25.13
C TYR A 73 15.22 3.48 23.62
N ARG A 74 15.12 4.73 23.16
CA ARG A 74 15.17 5.06 21.73
C ARG A 74 16.51 4.71 21.08
N MET A 75 17.61 4.81 21.84
CA MET A 75 18.96 4.45 21.41
C MET A 75 19.17 2.93 21.34
N LEU A 76 18.54 2.17 22.23
CA LEU A 76 18.63 0.70 22.28
C LEU A 76 17.59 -0.02 21.40
N ALA A 77 16.45 0.61 21.12
CA ALA A 77 15.42 0.09 20.23
C ALA A 77 15.95 -0.45 18.89
N PRO A 78 16.89 0.22 18.18
CA PRO A 78 17.42 -0.32 16.91
C PRO A 78 18.31 -1.56 17.06
N LEU A 79 18.77 -1.92 18.26
CA LEU A 79 19.56 -3.14 18.49
C LEU A 79 18.68 -4.35 18.86
N ALA A 80 17.43 -4.10 19.26
CA ALA A 80 16.49 -5.15 19.68
C ALA A 80 15.53 -5.58 18.57
N VAL A 81 15.49 -4.85 17.45
CA VAL A 81 14.62 -5.13 16.30
C VAL A 81 15.51 -5.51 15.12
N GLU A 82 15.34 -6.72 14.60
CA GLU A 82 16.11 -7.26 13.46
C GLU A 82 15.84 -6.50 12.14
N ASP A 83 14.82 -5.64 12.11
CA ASP A 83 14.50 -4.75 10.99
C ASP A 83 14.16 -3.32 11.45
N PRO A 84 15.16 -2.42 11.60
CA PRO A 84 14.97 -1.06 12.09
C PRO A 84 14.14 -0.16 11.14
N GLY A 85 13.71 -0.68 9.99
CA GLY A 85 12.91 0.03 9.01
C GLY A 85 11.43 0.25 9.38
N GLU A 86 10.87 -0.48 10.35
CA GLU A 86 9.44 -0.33 10.73
C GLU A 86 9.17 0.81 11.72
N LEU A 87 10.14 1.14 12.60
CA LEU A 87 9.93 2.11 13.69
C LEU A 87 10.14 3.57 13.26
N PHE A 88 10.83 3.80 12.14
CA PHE A 88 11.15 5.14 11.61
C PHE A 88 10.54 5.43 10.24
N ARG A 89 9.87 4.46 9.61
CA ARG A 89 8.98 4.76 8.47
C ARG A 89 7.69 5.34 9.00
N GLU A 90 7.75 6.59 9.41
CA GLU A 90 6.54 7.39 9.50
C GLU A 90 5.98 7.43 8.07
N PRO A 91 4.79 6.86 7.79
CA PRO A 91 4.22 6.93 6.45
C PRO A 91 4.11 8.42 6.14
N LEU A 92 4.87 8.86 5.14
CA LEU A 92 4.76 10.20 4.62
C LEU A 92 3.28 10.48 4.37
N SER A 93 2.81 11.66 4.78
CA SER A 93 1.38 11.97 4.64
C SER A 93 0.98 11.80 3.17
N GLU A 94 -0.25 11.36 2.90
CA GLU A 94 -0.78 11.25 1.53
C GLU A 94 -0.50 12.52 0.68
N ARG A 95 -0.40 13.70 1.32
CA ARG A 95 -0.07 14.97 0.66
C ARG A 95 1.34 15.02 0.09
N SER A 96 2.35 14.50 0.80
CA SER A 96 3.74 14.47 0.29
C SER A 96 3.87 13.52 -0.87
N ARG A 97 3.21 12.36 -0.81
CA ARG A 97 3.17 11.41 -1.92
C ARG A 97 2.57 12.02 -3.18
N VAL A 98 1.41 12.67 -3.05
CA VAL A 98 0.75 13.36 -4.17
C VAL A 98 1.62 14.48 -4.75
N ALA A 99 2.39 15.18 -3.91
CA ALA A 99 3.35 16.17 -4.38
C ALA A 99 4.48 15.53 -5.21
N LEU A 100 5.08 14.44 -4.72
CA LEU A 100 6.12 13.70 -5.45
C LEU A 100 5.59 13.12 -6.77
N GLU A 101 4.36 12.58 -6.78
CA GLU A 101 3.71 12.08 -8.00
C GLU A 101 3.49 13.18 -9.04
N ARG A 102 3.11 14.39 -8.60
CA ARG A 102 2.99 15.56 -9.48
C ARG A 102 4.33 15.98 -10.04
N GLU A 103 5.37 16.04 -9.22
CA GLU A 103 6.72 16.37 -9.69
C GLU A 103 7.22 15.35 -10.71
N LYS A 104 7.02 14.06 -10.46
CA LYS A 104 7.33 12.98 -11.41
C LYS A 104 6.60 13.20 -12.74
N ALA A 105 5.30 13.50 -12.70
CA ALA A 105 4.51 13.73 -13.91
C ALA A 105 5.04 14.93 -14.73
N LEU A 106 5.44 16.01 -14.06
CA LEU A 106 6.04 17.19 -14.71
C LEU A 106 7.39 16.85 -15.36
N VAL A 107 8.26 16.12 -14.67
CA VAL A 107 9.57 15.72 -15.22
C VAL A 107 9.38 14.81 -16.42
N LEU A 108 8.50 13.81 -16.35
CA LEU A 108 8.23 12.92 -17.48
C LEU A 108 7.64 13.66 -18.68
N ARG A 109 6.78 14.66 -18.45
CA ARG A 109 6.27 15.55 -19.49
C ARG A 109 7.40 16.33 -20.16
N SER A 110 8.30 16.91 -19.36
CA SER A 110 9.44 17.67 -19.89
C SER A 110 10.38 16.81 -20.75
N ILE A 111 10.57 15.53 -20.39
CA ILE A 111 11.35 14.59 -21.22
C ILE A 111 10.64 14.36 -22.57
N LYS A 112 9.32 14.23 -22.57
CA LYS A 112 8.54 14.04 -23.80
C LYS A 112 8.55 15.27 -24.70
N GLU A 113 8.49 16.46 -24.12
CA GLU A 113 8.64 17.72 -24.87
C GLU A 113 10.04 17.83 -25.47
N LEU A 114 11.10 17.45 -24.74
CA LEU A 114 12.47 17.43 -25.25
C LEU A 114 12.66 16.42 -26.40
N GLU A 115 12.04 15.24 -26.31
CA GLU A 115 12.03 14.24 -27.38
C GLU A 115 11.31 14.75 -28.63
N PHE A 116 10.21 15.48 -28.44
CA PHE A 116 9.49 16.13 -29.51
C PHE A 116 10.32 17.25 -30.17
N ASP A 117 10.96 18.11 -29.39
CA ASP A 117 11.80 19.20 -29.92
C ASP A 117 12.98 18.68 -30.73
N ARG A 118 13.59 17.54 -30.32
CA ARG A 118 14.59 16.84 -31.12
C ARG A 118 14.01 16.31 -32.43
N ALA A 119 12.85 15.64 -32.38
CA ALA A 119 12.19 15.11 -33.59
C ALA A 119 11.79 16.23 -34.57
N MET A 120 11.51 17.42 -34.05
CA MET A 120 11.22 18.62 -34.84
C MET A 120 12.48 19.34 -35.34
N GLY A 121 13.68 18.84 -35.04
CA GLY A 121 14.95 19.44 -35.44
C GLY A 121 15.29 20.76 -34.74
N LYS A 122 14.60 21.09 -33.64
CA LYS A 122 14.86 22.32 -32.84
C LYS A 122 16.04 22.17 -31.89
N LEU A 123 16.47 20.93 -31.63
CA LEU A 123 17.55 20.58 -30.72
C LEU A 123 18.56 19.67 -31.40
N SER A 124 19.83 19.87 -31.08
CA SER A 124 20.91 18.96 -31.50
C SER A 124 20.91 17.68 -30.66
N ASP A 125 21.41 16.58 -31.21
CA ASP A 125 21.51 15.31 -30.48
C ASP A 125 22.38 15.42 -29.22
N ARG A 126 23.44 16.23 -29.29
CA ARG A 126 24.34 16.46 -28.15
C ARG A 126 23.61 17.16 -27.00
N ASP A 127 22.85 18.21 -27.30
CA ASP A 127 22.13 18.97 -26.28
C ASP A 127 20.94 18.16 -25.71
N PHE A 128 20.33 17.30 -26.53
CA PHE A 128 19.32 16.34 -26.09
C PHE A 128 19.87 15.34 -25.08
N GLU A 129 21.06 14.76 -25.32
CA GLU A 129 21.65 13.80 -24.38
C GLU A 129 22.04 14.46 -23.06
N GLU A 130 22.59 15.69 -23.10
CA GLU A 130 22.95 16.42 -21.88
C GLU A 130 21.72 16.78 -21.03
N MET A 131 20.73 17.45 -21.63
CA MET A 131 19.54 17.89 -20.91
C MET A 131 18.63 16.71 -20.54
N GLY A 132 18.46 15.77 -21.46
CA GLY A 132 17.69 14.55 -21.25
C GLY A 132 18.31 13.67 -20.17
N GLY A 133 19.64 13.55 -20.11
CA GLY A 133 20.35 12.84 -19.05
C GLY A 133 20.04 13.39 -17.65
N ARG A 134 20.08 14.72 -17.49
CA ARG A 134 19.75 15.38 -16.20
C ARG A 134 18.31 15.14 -15.79
N LEU A 135 17.36 15.24 -16.72
CA LEU A 135 15.94 15.00 -16.46
C LEU A 135 15.66 13.54 -16.11
N ARG A 136 16.29 12.58 -16.82
CA ARG A 136 16.17 11.15 -16.53
C ARG A 136 16.73 10.80 -15.15
N ALA A 137 17.88 11.35 -14.79
CA ALA A 137 18.45 11.17 -13.44
C ALA A 137 17.48 11.67 -12.36
N ARG A 138 16.86 12.85 -12.56
CA ARG A 138 15.84 13.38 -11.65
C ARG A 138 14.59 12.50 -11.60
N ALA A 139 14.11 12.01 -12.75
CA ALA A 139 12.95 11.12 -12.81
C ALA A 139 13.20 9.81 -12.04
N ILE A 140 14.38 9.20 -12.21
CA ILE A 140 14.79 7.98 -11.48
C ILE A 140 14.82 8.25 -9.98
N SER A 141 15.36 9.39 -9.54
CA SER A 141 15.38 9.76 -8.12
C SER A 141 13.96 9.87 -7.53
N LEU A 142 13.03 10.51 -8.25
CA LEU A 142 11.63 10.67 -7.80
C LEU A 142 10.90 9.32 -7.75
N ILE A 143 11.16 8.42 -8.71
CA ILE A 143 10.58 7.08 -8.72
C ILE A 143 11.09 6.27 -7.52
N LYS A 144 12.40 6.29 -7.25
CA LYS A 144 12.98 5.60 -6.09
C LYS A 144 12.42 6.10 -4.76
N GLN A 145 12.24 7.41 -4.61
CA GLN A 145 11.63 7.97 -3.40
C GLN A 145 10.20 7.48 -3.18
N LEU A 146 9.40 7.40 -4.26
CA LEU A 146 8.04 6.85 -4.20
C LEU A 146 8.05 5.34 -3.92
N ASP A 147 9.01 4.60 -4.47
CA ASP A 147 9.14 3.16 -4.25
C ASP A 147 9.55 2.85 -2.80
N ASP A 148 10.53 3.58 -2.25
CA ASP A 148 11.00 3.45 -0.87
C ASP A 148 9.90 3.81 0.15
N GLU A 149 9.04 4.79 -0.18
CA GLU A 149 7.84 5.14 0.58
C GLU A 149 6.76 4.05 0.48
N SER A 150 6.58 3.47 -0.71
CA SER A 150 5.60 2.41 -0.96
C SER A 150 5.96 1.07 -0.30
N ALA A 151 7.24 0.82 -0.04
CA ALA A 151 7.73 -0.39 0.64
C ALA A 151 6.98 -0.60 1.97
N GLY A 152 6.85 0.45 2.79
CA GLY A 152 6.13 0.36 4.07
C GLY A 152 4.68 -0.15 3.93
N TYR A 153 3.97 0.26 2.88
CA TYR A 153 2.63 -0.27 2.58
C TYR A 153 2.66 -1.71 2.08
N ARG A 154 3.67 -2.06 1.27
CA ARG A 154 3.85 -3.39 0.72
C ARG A 154 4.07 -4.42 1.83
N GLU A 155 4.92 -4.12 2.81
CA GLU A 155 5.14 -5.00 3.97
C GLU A 155 3.86 -5.16 4.82
N LEU A 156 3.09 -4.09 5.03
CA LEU A 156 1.80 -4.14 5.73
C LEU A 156 0.77 -5.00 4.98
N ILE A 157 0.68 -4.84 3.66
CA ILE A 157 -0.18 -5.64 2.80
C ILE A 157 0.25 -7.11 2.85
N GLU A 158 1.55 -7.41 2.79
CA GLU A 158 2.06 -8.78 2.87
C GLU A 158 1.73 -9.42 4.24
N ARG A 159 1.80 -8.66 5.34
CA ARG A 159 1.43 -9.11 6.69
C ARG A 159 -0.08 -9.40 6.78
N GLU A 160 -0.92 -8.48 6.33
CA GLU A 160 -2.38 -8.64 6.30
C GLU A 160 -2.78 -9.81 5.39
N LEU A 161 -2.14 -9.95 4.22
CA LEU A 161 -2.38 -11.07 3.31
C LEU A 161 -2.01 -12.40 3.96
N LYS A 162 -0.85 -12.49 4.63
CA LYS A 162 -0.45 -13.69 5.38
C LYS A 162 -1.46 -14.00 6.49
N ALA A 163 -1.92 -13.01 7.24
CA ALA A 163 -2.93 -13.18 8.27
C ALA A 163 -4.25 -13.71 7.68
N ARG A 164 -4.70 -13.16 6.54
CA ARG A 164 -5.91 -13.62 5.84
C ARG A 164 -5.77 -15.01 5.24
N VAL A 165 -4.61 -15.35 4.67
CA VAL A 165 -4.35 -16.67 4.11
C VAL A 165 -4.23 -17.72 5.21
N ALA A 166 -3.64 -17.37 6.36
CA ALA A 166 -3.57 -18.25 7.53
C ALA A 166 -4.93 -18.42 8.23
N ALA A 167 -5.73 -17.36 8.28
CA ALA A 167 -7.08 -17.37 8.84
C ALA A 167 -8.15 -17.89 7.87
N ALA A 168 -7.82 -18.03 6.58
CA ALA A 168 -8.69 -18.67 5.62
C ALA A 168 -8.84 -20.14 6.04
N PRO A 169 -10.02 -20.59 6.52
CA PRO A 169 -10.24 -22.01 6.62
C PRO A 169 -10.03 -22.56 5.21
N LEU A 170 -9.42 -23.75 5.10
CA LEU A 170 -9.42 -24.55 3.89
C LEU A 170 -10.87 -24.72 3.44
N ARG A 171 -11.41 -23.74 2.72
CA ARG A 171 -12.64 -23.86 1.98
C ARG A 171 -12.24 -24.81 0.86
N LYS A 172 -12.35 -26.11 1.15
CA LYS A 172 -12.47 -27.16 0.13
C LYS A 172 -13.29 -26.53 -0.98
N PRO A 173 -12.84 -26.55 -2.25
CA PRO A 173 -13.70 -26.13 -3.34
C PRO A 173 -15.01 -26.87 -3.11
N ALA A 174 -16.06 -26.12 -2.82
CA ALA A 174 -17.35 -26.69 -2.51
C ALA A 174 -17.74 -27.44 -3.78
N ARG A 175 -17.61 -28.76 -3.69
CA ARG A 175 -18.30 -29.71 -4.55
C ARG A 175 -19.70 -29.19 -4.75
N SER A 176 -20.06 -29.08 -6.02
CA SER A 176 -21.37 -29.40 -6.55
C SER A 176 -22.52 -29.20 -5.57
N VAL A 177 -23.20 -28.07 -5.68
CA VAL A 177 -24.63 -28.08 -5.37
C VAL A 177 -25.25 -28.93 -6.47
N ASP A 178 -25.49 -30.19 -6.14
CA ASP A 178 -26.24 -31.14 -6.94
C ASP A 178 -27.66 -30.60 -7.12
N VAL A 179 -27.97 -30.09 -8.30
CA VAL A 179 -29.34 -30.12 -8.84
C VAL A 179 -29.39 -31.29 -9.81
N ALA A 180 -30.02 -32.36 -9.32
CA ALA A 180 -30.69 -33.44 -10.03
C ALA A 180 -30.26 -33.75 -11.48
N ALA A 181 -29.84 -35.00 -11.66
CA ALA A 181 -29.73 -35.71 -12.92
C ALA A 181 -30.88 -35.40 -13.90
N ALA A 182 -30.56 -34.64 -14.95
CA ALA A 182 -31.06 -34.93 -16.29
C ALA A 182 -29.86 -35.50 -17.05
N VAL A 183 -29.95 -36.79 -17.37
CA VAL A 183 -29.03 -37.45 -18.30
C VAL A 183 -29.16 -36.70 -19.63
N VAL A 184 -28.11 -35.97 -20.01
CA VAL A 184 -27.97 -35.44 -21.37
C VAL A 184 -26.77 -36.13 -21.98
N GLU A 185 -27.07 -36.99 -22.96
CA GLU A 185 -26.09 -37.66 -23.80
C GLU A 185 -25.11 -36.67 -24.44
N PRO A 186 -23.89 -37.11 -24.79
CA PRO A 186 -22.83 -36.23 -25.24
C PRO A 186 -23.12 -35.77 -26.67
N THR A 187 -23.74 -34.61 -26.84
CA THR A 187 -23.69 -33.91 -28.12
C THR A 187 -22.31 -33.28 -28.26
N THR A 188 -21.56 -33.80 -29.23
CA THR A 188 -20.16 -33.49 -29.50
C THR A 188 -19.94 -31.98 -29.66
N GLY A 189 -19.32 -31.35 -28.65
CA GLY A 189 -18.84 -29.95 -28.65
C GLY A 189 -17.64 -29.70 -29.57
N VAL A 190 -17.52 -30.43 -30.67
CA VAL A 190 -16.43 -30.27 -31.63
C VAL A 190 -16.83 -29.25 -32.68
N CYS A 191 -16.14 -28.13 -32.69
CA CYS A 191 -16.29 -27.12 -33.73
C CYS A 191 -15.77 -27.66 -35.07
N ALA A 192 -16.27 -27.13 -36.20
CA ALA A 192 -15.78 -27.46 -37.54
C ALA A 192 -14.25 -27.26 -37.72
N CYS A 193 -13.61 -26.43 -36.87
CA CYS A 193 -12.15 -26.28 -36.83
C CYS A 193 -11.40 -27.42 -36.11
N GLY A 194 -12.11 -28.48 -35.69
CA GLY A 194 -11.56 -29.66 -35.02
C GLY A 194 -11.32 -29.52 -33.52
N VAL A 195 -11.70 -28.38 -32.91
CA VAL A 195 -11.49 -28.15 -31.47
C VAL A 195 -12.70 -28.57 -30.67
N SER A 196 -12.46 -29.44 -29.68
CA SER A 196 -13.41 -29.74 -28.62
C SER A 196 -13.50 -28.55 -27.66
N ASN A 197 -14.73 -28.04 -27.51
CA ASN A 197 -15.08 -26.96 -26.61
C ASN A 197 -15.83 -27.53 -25.41
N ASP A 198 -15.79 -26.78 -24.32
CA ASP A 198 -16.53 -27.08 -23.11
C ASP A 198 -18.04 -27.16 -23.42
N PRO A 199 -18.79 -28.00 -22.68
CA PRO A 199 -20.19 -28.32 -23.02
C PRO A 199 -21.13 -27.11 -22.95
N ASP A 200 -20.73 -26.03 -22.28
CA ASP A 200 -21.44 -24.76 -22.17
C ASP A 200 -20.87 -23.65 -23.09
N ALA A 201 -19.92 -24.00 -23.97
CA ALA A 201 -19.29 -23.02 -24.85
C ALA A 201 -20.24 -22.57 -25.97
N VAL A 202 -20.65 -21.29 -25.92
CA VAL A 202 -21.44 -20.64 -26.98
C VAL A 202 -20.58 -20.30 -28.21
N PHE A 203 -19.27 -20.15 -28.02
CA PHE A 203 -18.30 -19.83 -29.07
C PHE A 203 -17.10 -20.77 -28.98
N CYS A 204 -16.51 -21.11 -30.12
CA CYS A 204 -15.30 -21.91 -30.13
C CYS A 204 -14.10 -21.15 -29.56
N LYS A 205 -13.39 -21.77 -28.61
CA LYS A 205 -12.21 -21.19 -27.94
C LYS A 205 -11.01 -20.93 -28.87
N LYS A 206 -10.98 -21.54 -30.07
CA LYS A 206 -9.89 -21.37 -31.05
C LYS A 206 -10.24 -20.41 -32.18
N CYS A 207 -11.37 -20.61 -32.85
CA CYS A 207 -11.71 -19.86 -34.06
C CYS A 207 -12.83 -18.82 -33.86
N GLY A 208 -13.45 -18.75 -32.68
CA GLY A 208 -14.51 -17.79 -32.36
C GLY A 208 -15.86 -18.04 -33.04
N THR A 209 -16.00 -19.13 -33.80
CA THR A 209 -17.27 -19.49 -34.46
C THR A 209 -18.34 -19.86 -33.44
N LYS A 210 -19.55 -19.33 -33.60
CA LYS A 210 -20.70 -19.62 -32.72
C LYS A 210 -21.12 -21.08 -32.87
N LEU A 211 -21.21 -21.79 -31.75
CA LEU A 211 -21.72 -23.16 -31.68
C LEU A 211 -23.24 -23.07 -31.49
N GLN A 212 -24.03 -23.85 -32.24
CA GLN A 212 -25.49 -23.74 -32.19
C GLN A 212 -26.01 -24.19 -30.82
N ASP A 213 -26.81 -23.34 -30.17
CA ASP A 213 -27.46 -23.60 -28.87
C ASP A 213 -28.40 -24.81 -28.98
N SER A 214 -28.08 -25.92 -28.32
CA SER A 214 -29.02 -27.04 -28.14
C SER A 214 -29.95 -26.77 -26.94
N ARG A 215 -30.77 -25.72 -27.04
CA ARG A 215 -31.88 -25.49 -26.10
C ARG A 215 -33.16 -25.17 -26.87
N THR A 216 -33.78 -26.22 -27.39
CA THR A 216 -35.22 -26.32 -27.66
C THR A 216 -35.75 -27.50 -26.89
#